data_AF-A0A1S3DRN7-F1
#
_entry.id   AF-A0A1S3DRN7-F1
#
_cell.length_a   1.000
_cell.length_b   1.000
_cell.length_c   1.000
_cell.angle_alpha   90.00
_cell.angle_beta   90.00
_cell.angle_gamma   90.00
#
_symmetry.space_group_name_H-M   'P 1'
#
loop_
_entity.id
_entity.type
_entity.pdbx_description
1 polymer ?
#
loop_
_entity_poly.entity_id
_entity_poly.type
_entity_poly.pdbx_seq_one_letter_code
_entity_poly.pdbx_strand_id
1 'polypeptide(L)'
;MISGTPPRIDGKTIDYTNLHPQPGDQPPSPFSFLNTRVDIDPDKQLTCYLTFTNPAKVNPIVLSTKDQNNHIRQDVLGPRYCPSIESKVLRFGSRNHQVWLEPEGLDTDVVYPNGLSCTMPEQYQVEMIHTIPGLENATVLRP
;
A
#
# COMPACT_ATOMS: atom_id res chain seq x y z
N MET A 1 2.86 20.11 -5.82
CA MET A 1 2.01 19.05 -5.24
C MET A 1 2.95 17.92 -4.85
N ILE A 2 3.04 17.60 -3.57
CA ILE A 2 3.89 16.49 -3.10
C ILE A 2 2.96 15.29 -2.96
N SER A 3 3.09 14.34 -3.87
CA SER A 3 2.36 13.06 -3.79
C SER A 3 3.27 12.08 -3.07
N GLY A 4 2.93 11.72 -1.84
CA GLY A 4 3.58 10.63 -1.14
C GLY A 4 3.41 9.31 -1.91
N THR A 5 4.46 8.51 -1.95
CA THR A 5 4.44 7.14 -2.47
C THR A 5 4.61 6.20 -1.28
N PRO A 6 4.02 5.00 -1.27
CA PRO A 6 4.23 4.08 -0.17
C PRO A 6 5.68 3.55 -0.18
N PRO A 7 6.18 3.10 0.98
CA PRO A 7 7.44 2.39 1.06
C PRO A 7 7.37 1.09 0.25
N ARG A 8 8.47 0.71 -0.41
CA ARG A 8 8.56 -0.61 -1.09
C ARG A 8 9.05 -1.65 -0.11
N ILE A 9 8.51 -2.85 -0.24
CA ILE A 9 8.75 -3.95 0.68
C ILE A 9 9.39 -5.11 -0.07
N ASP A 10 10.29 -5.84 0.58
CA ASP A 10 10.77 -7.13 0.10
C ASP A 10 9.69 -8.20 0.28
N GLY A 11 9.11 -8.66 -0.82
CA GLY A 11 8.09 -9.70 -0.87
C GLY A 11 8.52 -11.01 -0.22
N LYS A 12 9.83 -11.34 -0.19
CA LYS A 12 10.33 -12.54 0.48
C LYS A 12 10.17 -12.52 2.00
N THR A 13 9.96 -11.33 2.57
CA THR A 13 9.84 -11.12 4.02
C THR A 13 8.39 -10.93 4.47
N ILE A 14 7.44 -11.05 3.55
CA ILE A 14 6.00 -10.97 3.84
C ILE A 14 5.50 -12.35 4.26
N ASP A 15 4.76 -12.40 5.37
CA ASP A 15 4.01 -13.59 5.76
C ASP A 15 2.65 -13.61 5.05
N TYR A 16 2.57 -14.42 3.99
CA TYR A 16 1.37 -14.56 3.19
C TYR A 16 0.33 -15.54 3.77
N THR A 17 0.64 -16.27 4.85
CA THR A 17 -0.17 -17.40 5.31
C THR A 17 -1.60 -17.03 5.68
N ASN A 18 -1.81 -15.82 6.22
CA ASN A 18 -3.12 -15.32 6.66
C ASN A 18 -3.64 -14.16 5.81
N LEU A 19 -3.00 -13.88 4.67
CA LEU A 19 -3.43 -12.84 3.76
C LEU A 19 -4.47 -13.37 2.79
N HIS A 20 -5.36 -12.49 2.33
CA HIS A 20 -6.41 -12.89 1.40
C HIS A 20 -5.91 -12.79 -0.05
N PRO A 21 -5.69 -13.91 -0.76
CA PRO A 21 -5.21 -13.90 -2.13
C PRO A 21 -6.29 -13.38 -3.08
N GLN A 22 -5.88 -12.59 -4.05
CA GLN A 22 -6.73 -11.93 -5.04
C GLN A 22 -6.10 -12.16 -6.42
N PRO A 23 -6.32 -13.34 -7.02
CA PRO A 23 -5.80 -13.67 -8.35
C PRO A 23 -6.54 -12.88 -9.44
N GLY A 24 -5.94 -12.80 -10.62
CA GLY A 24 -6.59 -12.26 -11.81
C GLY A 24 -7.74 -13.15 -12.31
N ASP A 25 -8.55 -12.60 -13.22
CA ASP A 25 -9.66 -13.30 -13.84
C ASP A 25 -9.21 -14.50 -14.69
N GLN A 26 -10.06 -15.52 -14.77
CA GLN A 26 -9.82 -16.75 -15.52
C GLN A 26 -11.02 -17.02 -16.46
N PRO A 27 -10.91 -16.76 -17.78
CA PRO A 27 -9.75 -16.21 -18.49
C PRO A 27 -9.60 -14.68 -18.33
N PRO A 28 -8.38 -14.14 -18.45
CA PRO A 28 -8.15 -12.70 -18.36
C PRO A 28 -8.62 -11.98 -19.62
N SER A 29 -9.16 -10.78 -19.44
CA SER A 29 -9.65 -9.95 -20.54
C SER A 29 -8.54 -9.05 -21.11
N PRO A 30 -8.31 -9.03 -22.43
CA PRO A 30 -7.37 -8.08 -23.03
C PRO A 30 -7.89 -6.65 -22.93
N PHE A 31 -6.98 -5.71 -22.66
CA PHE A 31 -7.32 -4.29 -22.61
C PHE A 31 -7.58 -3.70 -24.01
N SER A 32 -6.81 -4.13 -25.02
CA SER A 32 -6.95 -3.67 -26.41
C SER A 32 -7.97 -4.53 -27.17
N PHE A 33 -8.91 -3.88 -27.87
CA PHE A 33 -9.87 -4.55 -28.77
C PHE A 33 -9.21 -5.26 -29.96
N LEU A 34 -7.95 -4.94 -30.27
CA LEU A 34 -7.20 -5.62 -31.34
C LEU A 34 -6.69 -7.00 -30.92
N ASN A 35 -6.62 -7.26 -29.61
CA ASN A 35 -6.13 -8.52 -29.08
C ASN A 35 -7.29 -9.46 -28.76
N THR A 36 -7.16 -10.72 -29.14
CA THR A 36 -8.15 -11.77 -28.81
C THR A 36 -7.87 -12.47 -27.48
N ARG A 37 -6.69 -12.24 -26.90
CA ARG A 37 -6.26 -12.77 -25.60
C ARG A 37 -5.20 -11.88 -24.96
N VAL A 38 -4.97 -12.06 -23.66
CA VAL A 38 -3.78 -11.51 -22.97
C VAL A 38 -2.56 -12.37 -23.32
N ASP A 39 -1.40 -11.75 -23.50
CA ASP A 39 -0.17 -12.44 -23.93
C ASP A 39 0.46 -13.31 -22.84
N ILE A 40 0.24 -13.00 -21.56
CA ILE A 40 0.69 -13.84 -20.45
C ILE A 40 -0.29 -14.98 -20.19
N ASP A 41 0.22 -16.19 -20.01
CA ASP A 41 -0.59 -17.33 -19.59
C ASP A 41 -1.30 -17.00 -18.27
N PRO A 42 -2.60 -17.33 -18.11
CA PRO A 42 -3.35 -16.97 -16.92
C PRO A 42 -2.73 -17.50 -15.61
N ASP A 43 -2.13 -18.70 -15.65
CA ASP A 43 -1.47 -19.32 -14.48
C ASP A 43 -0.14 -18.63 -14.10
N LYS A 44 0.40 -17.78 -14.98
CA LYS A 44 1.62 -16.99 -14.74
C LYS A 44 1.31 -15.57 -14.26
N GLN A 45 0.04 -15.19 -14.15
CA GLN A 45 -0.32 -13.91 -13.57
C GLN A 45 0.01 -13.87 -12.09
N LEU A 46 0.60 -12.76 -11.66
CA LEU A 46 0.94 -12.56 -10.26
C LEU A 46 -0.33 -12.33 -9.44
N THR A 47 -0.40 -12.96 -8.28
CA THR A 47 -1.49 -12.79 -7.33
C THR A 47 -1.22 -11.58 -6.45
N CYS A 48 -2.20 -10.69 -6.33
CA CYS A 48 -2.17 -9.64 -5.32
C CYS A 48 -2.72 -10.19 -3.99
N TYR A 49 -2.38 -9.54 -2.89
CA TYR A 49 -2.91 -9.92 -1.58
C TYR A 49 -3.58 -8.74 -0.89
N LEU A 50 -4.71 -9.00 -0.25
CA LEU A 50 -5.46 -8.00 0.51
C LEU A 50 -5.16 -8.15 2.01
N THR A 51 -4.81 -7.03 2.63
CA THR A 51 -4.71 -6.85 4.08
C THR A 51 -5.35 -5.53 4.49
N PHE A 52 -5.29 -5.19 5.78
CA PHE A 52 -5.94 -4.01 6.33
C PHE A 52 -5.06 -3.31 7.36
N THR A 53 -5.19 -1.99 7.46
CA THR A 53 -4.64 -1.25 8.58
C THR A 53 -5.36 -1.60 9.88
N ASN A 54 -4.65 -1.51 11.01
CA ASN A 54 -5.25 -1.53 12.33
C ASN A 54 -5.28 -0.11 12.89
N PRO A 55 -6.46 0.54 13.02
CA PRO A 55 -6.55 1.92 13.50
C PRO A 55 -5.93 2.14 14.88
N ALA A 56 -6.02 1.14 15.78
CA ALA A 56 -5.45 1.24 17.12
C ALA A 56 -3.92 1.27 17.11
N LYS A 57 -3.27 0.77 16.05
CA LYS A 57 -1.80 0.76 15.90
C LYS A 57 -1.29 1.83 14.94
N VAL A 58 -1.96 2.04 13.81
CA VAL A 58 -1.55 3.00 12.76
C VAL A 58 -1.81 4.45 13.17
N ASN A 59 -2.95 4.74 13.82
CA ASN A 59 -3.30 6.12 14.13
C ASN A 59 -2.31 6.79 15.09
N PRO A 60 -1.85 6.15 16.18
CA PRO A 60 -0.85 6.75 17.06
C PRO A 60 0.43 7.17 16.31
N ILE A 61 0.93 6.33 15.41
CA ILE A 61 2.13 6.59 14.59
C ILE A 61 1.90 7.83 13.72
N VAL A 62 0.82 7.82 12.95
CA VAL A 62 0.45 8.94 12.06
C VAL A 62 0.24 10.24 12.84
N LEU A 63 -0.44 10.19 13.99
CA LEU A 63 -0.72 11.38 14.79
C LEU A 63 0.54 11.92 15.45
N SER A 64 1.51 11.07 15.78
CA SER A 64 2.81 11.50 16.35
C SER A 64 3.68 12.27 15.35
N THR A 65 3.51 12.03 14.05
CA THR A 65 4.26 12.72 12.97
C THR A 65 3.56 13.96 12.43
N LYS A 66 2.37 14.28 12.94
CA LYS A 66 1.51 15.37 12.42
C LYS A 66 2.22 16.73 12.35
N ASP A 67 3.05 17.05 13.34
CA ASP A 67 3.77 18.33 13.38
C ASP A 67 4.99 18.38 12.46
N GLN A 68 5.50 17.22 12.05
CA GLN A 68 6.60 17.09 11.08
C GLN A 68 6.08 17.11 9.64
N ASN A 69 4.81 16.75 9.45
CA ASN A 69 4.12 16.79 8.17
C ASN A 69 3.62 18.21 7.86
N ASN A 70 4.52 19.07 7.38
CA ASN A 70 4.19 20.42 6.87
C ASN A 70 3.12 20.42 5.76
N HIS A 71 2.85 19.28 5.11
CA HIS A 71 1.85 19.13 4.05
C HIS A 71 0.41 19.03 4.56
N ILE A 72 0.19 18.56 5.79
CA ILE A 72 -1.14 18.41 6.38
C ILE A 72 -1.68 19.77 6.88
N ARG A 73 -0.79 20.75 7.09
CA ARG A 73 -1.14 22.08 7.61
C ARG A 73 -1.76 23.04 6.59
N GLN A 74 -1.94 22.65 5.33
CA GLN A 74 -2.55 23.51 4.32
C GLN A 74 -4.00 23.13 4.06
N ASP A 75 -4.88 23.73 4.87
CA ASP A 75 -6.34 23.80 4.65
C ASP A 75 -6.72 24.71 3.46
N VAL A 76 -5.76 25.11 2.63
CA VAL A 76 -5.97 26.05 1.52
C VAL A 76 -5.10 25.58 0.33
N LEU A 77 -5.73 24.97 -0.68
CA LEU A 77 -5.18 24.56 -1.99
C LEU A 77 -4.53 23.15 -2.14
N GLY A 78 -4.74 22.22 -1.21
CA GLY A 78 -4.44 20.80 -1.46
C GLY A 78 -5.45 20.13 -2.41
N PRO A 79 -5.10 19.07 -3.16
CA PRO A 79 -6.08 18.31 -3.94
C PRO A 79 -7.22 17.84 -3.04
N ARG A 80 -8.48 17.99 -3.51
CA ARG A 80 -9.70 17.64 -2.76
C ARG A 80 -9.66 16.20 -2.20
N TYR A 81 -8.94 15.33 -2.92
CA TYR A 81 -8.61 13.97 -2.53
C TYR A 81 -7.11 13.85 -2.28
N CYS A 82 -6.70 13.76 -1.01
CA CYS A 82 -5.36 13.32 -0.66
C CYS A 82 -5.42 11.82 -0.35
N PRO A 83 -4.80 10.95 -1.17
CA PRO A 83 -4.87 9.51 -0.99
C PRO A 83 -3.97 9.00 0.15
N SER A 84 -3.23 9.90 0.81
CA SER A 84 -2.24 9.53 1.82
C SER A 84 -2.89 8.93 3.07
N ILE A 85 -2.18 8.00 3.71
CA ILE A 85 -2.65 7.37 4.94
C ILE A 85 -2.83 8.38 6.06
N GLU A 86 -2.01 9.43 6.12
CA GLU A 86 -2.14 10.49 7.11
C GLU A 86 -3.46 11.24 6.95
N SER A 87 -3.82 11.56 5.70
CA SER A 87 -5.08 12.23 5.39
C SER A 87 -6.29 11.35 5.69
N LYS A 88 -6.19 10.05 5.40
CA LYS A 88 -7.23 9.06 5.71
C LYS A 88 -7.46 8.92 7.21
N VAL A 89 -6.39 8.80 8.00
CA VAL A 89 -6.46 8.72 9.47
C VAL A 89 -7.05 9.99 10.07
N LEU A 90 -6.65 11.17 9.60
CA LEU A 90 -7.17 12.44 10.13
C LEU A 90 -8.66 12.65 9.82
N ARG A 91 -9.14 12.19 8.65
CA ARG A 91 -10.55 12.32 8.24
C ARG A 91 -11.43 11.18 8.76
N PHE A 92 -10.89 9.97 8.88
CA PHE A 92 -11.63 8.74 9.10
C PHE A 92 -10.99 7.81 10.15
N GLY A 93 -10.44 8.36 11.22
CA GLY A 93 -9.60 7.63 12.18
C GLY A 93 -10.23 6.40 12.85
N SER A 94 -11.55 6.23 12.87
CA SER A 94 -12.17 5.01 13.41
C SER A 94 -12.23 3.84 12.42
N ARG A 95 -11.88 4.05 11.14
CA ARG A 95 -12.00 3.04 10.08
C ARG A 95 -10.65 2.38 9.81
N ASN A 96 -10.68 1.08 9.56
CA ASN A 96 -9.58 0.42 8.88
C ASN A 96 -9.57 0.80 7.40
N HIS A 97 -8.40 0.66 6.77
CA HIS A 97 -8.20 0.94 5.37
C HIS A 97 -7.65 -0.31 4.69
N GLN A 98 -8.17 -0.63 3.52
CA GLN A 98 -7.65 -1.71 2.69
C GLN A 98 -6.23 -1.37 2.22
N VAL A 99 -5.39 -2.40 2.22
CA VAL A 99 -4.03 -2.34 1.67
C VAL A 99 -3.87 -3.51 0.71
N TRP A 100 -3.54 -3.18 -0.54
CA TRP A 100 -3.23 -4.18 -1.56
C TRP A 100 -1.72 -4.35 -1.66
N LEU A 101 -1.25 -5.57 -1.49
CA LEU A 101 0.13 -5.95 -1.71
C LEU A 101 0.27 -6.39 -3.16
N GLU A 102 0.80 -5.49 -3.98
CA GLU A 102 0.89 -5.64 -5.43
C GLU A 102 2.36 -5.91 -5.80
N PRO A 103 2.70 -7.08 -6.39
CA PRO A 103 4.04 -7.31 -6.92
C PRO A 103 4.39 -6.30 -8.03
N GLU A 104 5.58 -5.67 -7.98
CA GLU A 104 5.98 -4.66 -8.97
C GLU A 104 6.37 -5.27 -10.33
N GLY A 105 6.59 -6.59 -10.43
CA GLY A 105 6.90 -7.25 -11.69
C GLY A 105 7.17 -8.76 -11.54
N LEU A 106 7.32 -9.45 -12.69
CA LEU A 106 7.57 -10.91 -12.75
C LEU A 106 8.98 -11.29 -12.30
N ASP A 107 9.95 -10.41 -12.51
CA ASP A 107 11.38 -10.68 -12.29
C ASP A 107 11.92 -9.97 -11.04
N THR A 108 11.05 -9.56 -10.12
CA THR A 108 11.41 -8.83 -8.90
C THR A 108 10.59 -9.31 -7.71
N ASP A 109 11.22 -9.34 -6.54
CA ASP A 109 10.54 -9.62 -5.28
C ASP A 109 9.94 -8.36 -4.64
N VAL A 110 10.05 -7.19 -5.29
CA VAL A 110 9.55 -5.94 -4.72
C VAL A 110 8.02 -5.90 -4.74
N VAL A 111 7.44 -5.55 -3.59
CA VAL A 111 5.99 -5.40 -3.41
C VAL A 111 5.65 -3.94 -3.08
N TYR A 112 4.61 -3.44 -3.74
CA TYR A 112 4.01 -2.13 -3.55
C TYR A 112 2.76 -2.24 -2.65
N PRO A 113 2.77 -1.70 -1.41
CA PRO A 113 1.63 -1.76 -0.51
C PRO A 113 0.66 -0.59 -0.78
N ASN A 114 -0.11 -0.72 -1.85
CA ASN A 114 -1.08 0.28 -2.28
C ASN A 114 -2.11 0.55 -1.17
N GLY A 115 -2.33 1.84 -0.88
CA GLY A 115 -3.18 2.30 0.22
C GLY A 115 -2.41 2.95 1.37
N LEU A 116 -1.09 2.73 1.44
CA LEU A 116 -0.19 3.25 2.50
C LEU A 116 0.72 4.40 2.04
N SER A 117 0.34 5.12 0.99
CA SER A 117 1.07 6.34 0.57
C SER A 117 1.27 7.30 1.74
N CYS A 118 2.50 7.72 2.00
CA CYS A 118 2.83 8.63 3.09
C CYS A 118 4.00 9.56 2.74
N THR A 119 4.22 10.57 3.57
CA THR A 119 5.39 11.46 3.56
C THR A 119 6.10 11.49 4.91
N MET A 120 5.75 10.56 5.81
CA MET A 120 6.37 10.44 7.12
C MET A 120 7.87 10.08 6.99
N PRO A 121 8.71 10.46 7.96
CA PRO A 121 10.10 10.01 8.00
C PRO A 121 10.21 8.48 8.01
N GLU A 122 11.28 7.94 7.41
CA GLU A 122 11.54 6.51 7.21
C GLU A 122 11.22 5.64 8.45
N GLN A 123 11.71 6.02 9.63
CA GLN A 123 11.50 5.25 10.87
C GLN A 123 10.01 5.00 11.17
N TYR A 124 9.14 5.98 10.90
CA TYR A 124 7.70 5.87 11.12
C TYR A 124 7.00 5.10 10.01
N GLN A 125 7.56 5.10 8.80
CA GLN A 125 7.07 4.25 7.72
C GLN A 125 7.32 2.79 8.04
N VAL A 126 8.54 2.45 8.49
CA VAL A 126 8.91 1.10 8.93
C VAL A 126 8.03 0.66 10.09
N GLU A 127 7.89 1.51 11.11
CA GLU A 127 7.02 1.23 12.26
C GLU A 127 5.57 0.97 11.81
N MET A 128 5.03 1.82 10.92
CA MET A 128 3.68 1.64 10.38
C MET A 128 3.54 0.32 9.61
N ILE A 129 4.49 -0.02 8.74
CA ILE A 129 4.47 -1.27 7.96
C ILE A 129 4.40 -2.47 8.90
N HIS A 130 5.20 -2.51 9.95
CA HIS A 130 5.23 -3.62 10.92
C HIS A 130 3.94 -3.74 11.75
N THR A 131 3.04 -2.76 11.70
CA THR A 131 1.71 -2.88 12.33
C THR A 131 0.68 -3.60 11.47
N ILE A 132 0.94 -3.77 10.17
CA ILE A 132 0.01 -4.35 9.21
C ILE A 132 0.11 -5.87 9.27
N PRO A 133 -1.02 -6.60 9.36
CA PRO A 133 -1.01 -8.05 9.37
C PRO A 133 -0.29 -8.63 8.15
N GLY A 134 0.63 -9.57 8.39
CA GLY A 134 1.49 -10.22 7.38
C GLY A 134 2.79 -9.45 7.10
N LEU A 135 2.93 -8.23 7.61
CA LEU A 135 4.11 -7.38 7.39
C LEU A 135 4.93 -7.16 8.66
N GLU A 136 4.69 -7.91 9.74
CA GLU A 136 5.30 -7.71 11.05
C GLU A 136 6.84 -7.73 11.03
N ASN A 137 7.42 -8.51 10.13
CA ASN A 137 8.87 -8.65 9.95
C ASN A 137 9.34 -8.19 8.56
N ALA A 138 8.50 -7.46 7.84
CA ALA A 138 8.77 -7.11 6.46
C ALA A 138 9.94 -6.12 6.36
N THR A 139 10.85 -6.36 5.42
CA THR A 139 11.97 -5.47 5.14
C THR A 139 11.52 -4.36 4.19
N VAL A 140 11.68 -3.11 4.62
CA VAL A 140 11.45 -1.92 3.77
C VAL A 140 12.69 -1.66 2.93
N LEU A 141 12.54 -1.71 1.61
CA LEU A 141 13.62 -1.54 0.64
C LEU A 141 13.80 -0.09 0.21
N ARG A 142 12.70 0.66 0.08
CA ARG A 142 12.70 2.08 -0.32
C ARG A 142 11.64 2.81 0.52
N PRO A 143 12.03 3.63 1.49
CA PRO A 143 11.12 4.49 2.24
C PRO A 143 10.69 5.74 1.43
#